data_AF-A0A2M7ENG7-F1
#
_entry.id   AF-A0A2M7ENG7-F1
#
_cell.length_a   1.000
_cell.length_b   1.000
_cell.length_c   1.000
_cell.angle_alpha   90.00
_cell.angle_beta   90.00
_cell.angle_gamma   90.00
#
_symmetry.space_group_name_H-M   'P 1'
#
loop_
_entity.id
_entity.type
_entity.pdbx_description
1 polymer ?
#
loop_
_entity_poly.entity_id
_entity_poly.type
_entity_poly.pdbx_seq_one_letter_code
_entity_poly.pdbx_strand_id
1 'polypeptide(L)'
;MIQINANATTSGANWTRADTSGYKEHAMGLFRKIDESAGLVHDMADRLDVDLMGIGGDGAEATALKYRQVVLSCTACHHHDDCRHLLDANAQLKDAPGYCRNRDVMMRR
;
A
#
# COMPACT_ATOMS: atom_id res chain seq x y z
N MET A 1 -46.74 43.14 -1.46
CA MET A 1 -47.24 41.82 -1.02
C MET A 1 -46.99 40.87 -2.18
N ILE A 2 -45.88 40.11 -2.15
CA ILE A 2 -45.50 39.20 -3.24
C ILE A 2 -45.77 37.78 -2.74
N GLN A 3 -46.68 37.07 -3.39
CA GLN A 3 -46.92 35.66 -3.10
C GLN A 3 -45.82 34.81 -3.72
N ILE A 4 -45.15 34.01 -2.90
CA ILE A 4 -44.18 32.99 -3.32
C ILE A 4 -44.98 31.70 -3.54
N ASN A 5 -44.99 31.20 -4.78
CA ASN A 5 -45.65 29.95 -5.13
C ASN A 5 -44.71 28.77 -4.82
N ALA A 6 -45.13 27.89 -3.92
CA ALA A 6 -44.38 26.72 -3.50
C ALA A 6 -44.63 25.56 -4.48
N ASN A 7 -43.80 25.44 -5.51
CA ASN A 7 -43.62 24.18 -6.23
C ASN A 7 -42.16 23.72 -6.05
N ALA A 8 -41.92 23.08 -4.91
CA ALA A 8 -40.73 22.29 -4.67
C ALA A 8 -40.91 20.94 -5.35
N THR A 9 -40.34 20.77 -6.56
CA THR A 9 -40.21 19.46 -7.18
C THR A 9 -39.00 18.77 -6.57
N THR A 10 -39.28 17.85 -5.66
CA THR A 10 -38.33 16.90 -5.08
C THR A 10 -37.77 15.99 -6.18
N SER A 11 -36.58 16.31 -6.68
CA SER A 11 -35.79 15.35 -7.46
C SER A 11 -35.13 14.36 -6.48
N GLY A 12 -35.92 13.37 -6.05
CA GLY A 12 -35.43 12.25 -5.26
C GLY A 12 -34.56 11.36 -6.14
N ALA A 13 -33.25 11.58 -6.10
CA ALA A 13 -32.28 10.64 -6.66
C ALA A 13 -32.33 9.34 -5.82
N ASN A 14 -33.08 8.36 -6.33
CA ASN A 14 -33.18 7.02 -5.77
C ASN A 14 -31.91 6.23 -6.15
N TRP A 15 -30.92 6.19 -5.26
CA TRP A 15 -29.65 5.45 -5.42
C TRP A 15 -29.81 3.94 -5.18
N THR A 16 -30.89 3.32 -5.62
CA THR A 16 -31.05 1.87 -5.48
C THR A 16 -30.24 1.12 -6.53
N ARG A 17 -29.16 0.47 -6.04
CA ARG A 17 -28.47 -0.68 -6.62
C ARG A 17 -27.90 -0.48 -8.03
N ALA A 18 -26.79 0.25 -8.10
CA ALA A 18 -25.73 -0.17 -9.02
C ALA A 18 -25.12 -1.47 -8.46
N ASP A 19 -25.05 -2.50 -9.30
CA ASP A 19 -24.25 -3.70 -9.05
C ASP A 19 -22.79 -3.28 -8.79
N THR A 20 -22.43 -3.23 -7.51
CA THR A 20 -21.08 -2.93 -7.02
C THR A 20 -20.36 -4.18 -6.52
N SER A 21 -20.92 -5.38 -6.78
CA SER A 21 -20.41 -6.62 -6.20
C SER A 21 -19.01 -6.94 -6.72
N GLY A 22 -18.78 -6.85 -8.04
CA GLY A 22 -17.48 -7.16 -8.63
C GLY A 22 -16.36 -6.15 -8.31
N TYR A 23 -16.67 -4.85 -8.26
CA TYR A 23 -15.65 -3.83 -7.94
C TYR A 23 -15.21 -3.85 -6.48
N LYS A 24 -16.08 -4.25 -5.54
CA LYS A 24 -15.74 -4.39 -4.13
C LYS A 24 -14.78 -5.56 -3.89
N GLU A 25 -14.99 -6.69 -4.54
CA GLU A 25 -14.13 -7.88 -4.39
C GLU A 25 -12.72 -7.64 -4.94
N HIS A 26 -12.59 -7.02 -6.11
CA HIS A 26 -11.28 -6.70 -6.68
C HIS A 26 -10.55 -5.59 -5.92
N ALA A 27 -11.26 -4.55 -5.48
CA ALA A 27 -10.68 -3.50 -4.65
C ALA A 27 -10.15 -4.05 -3.32
N MET A 28 -10.92 -4.92 -2.64
CA MET A 28 -10.46 -5.60 -1.43
C MET A 28 -9.19 -6.43 -1.69
N GLY A 29 -9.10 -7.11 -2.84
CA GLY A 29 -7.91 -7.86 -3.24
C GLY A 29 -6.67 -6.98 -3.42
N LEU A 30 -6.81 -5.81 -4.06
CA LEU A 30 -5.70 -4.86 -4.24
C LEU A 30 -5.27 -4.24 -2.91
N PHE A 31 -6.21 -3.78 -2.10
CA PHE A 31 -5.90 -3.17 -0.80
C PHE A 31 -5.20 -4.17 0.13
N ARG A 32 -5.69 -5.42 0.18
CA ARG A 32 -5.03 -6.50 0.94
C ARG A 32 -3.59 -6.72 0.45
N LYS A 33 -3.37 -6.77 -0.87
CA LYS A 33 -2.02 -6.99 -1.40
C LYS A 33 -1.07 -5.83 -1.07
N ILE A 34 -1.57 -4.59 -1.07
CA ILE A 34 -0.77 -3.43 -0.67
C ILE A 34 -0.41 -3.51 0.81
N ASP A 35 -1.37 -3.89 1.67
CA ASP A 35 -1.15 -4.08 3.11
C ASP A 35 -0.11 -5.18 3.39
N GLU A 36 -0.25 -6.34 2.75
CA GLU A 36 0.74 -7.44 2.81
C GLU A 36 2.12 -7.00 2.34
N SER A 37 2.17 -6.16 1.29
CA SER A 37 3.43 -5.60 0.80
C SER A 37 4.07 -4.64 1.79
N ALA A 38 3.27 -3.82 2.48
CA ALA A 38 3.75 -2.90 3.50
C ALA A 38 4.36 -3.68 4.67
N GLY A 39 3.72 -4.77 5.10
CA GLY A 39 4.26 -5.69 6.10
C GLY A 39 5.58 -6.34 5.65
N LEU A 40 5.64 -6.88 4.42
CA LEU A 40 6.88 -7.47 3.88
C LEU A 40 8.02 -6.45 3.77
N VAL A 41 7.72 -5.20 3.41
CA VAL A 41 8.72 -4.12 3.34
C VAL A 41 9.26 -3.80 4.74
N HIS A 42 8.39 -3.73 5.74
CA HIS A 42 8.79 -3.47 7.12
C HIS A 42 9.65 -4.62 7.67
N ASP A 43 9.16 -5.86 7.57
CA ASP A 43 9.89 -7.04 8.04
C ASP A 43 11.26 -7.18 7.34
N MET A 44 11.33 -6.94 6.02
CA MET A 44 12.60 -6.97 5.28
C MET A 44 13.59 -5.91 5.77
N ALA A 45 13.11 -4.70 6.05
CA ALA A 45 13.95 -3.63 6.59
C ALA A 45 14.47 -4.00 7.99
N ASP A 46 13.61 -4.55 8.85
CA ASP A 46 14.00 -5.01 10.19
C ASP A 46 15.03 -6.15 10.15
N ARG A 47 14.87 -7.10 9.21
CA ARG A 47 15.86 -8.18 9.03
C ARG A 47 17.19 -7.68 8.51
N LEU A 48 17.21 -6.59 7.75
CA LEU A 48 18.41 -6.01 7.16
C LEU A 48 19.00 -4.87 7.98
N ASP A 49 18.35 -4.44 9.05
CA ASP A 49 18.71 -3.27 9.85
C ASP A 49 18.73 -1.98 8.99
N VAL A 50 17.67 -1.77 8.21
CA VAL A 50 17.49 -0.61 7.33
C VAL A 50 16.53 0.39 7.97
N ASP A 51 16.98 1.63 8.15
CA ASP A 51 16.14 2.70 8.68
C ASP A 51 15.14 3.20 7.63
N LEU A 52 13.88 2.75 7.73
CA LEU A 52 12.78 3.21 6.89
C LEU A 52 12.38 4.67 7.14
N MET A 53 12.72 5.27 8.29
CA MET A 53 12.39 6.66 8.58
C MET A 53 13.34 7.63 7.86
N GLY A 54 14.56 7.20 7.58
CA GLY A 54 15.58 7.96 6.87
C GLY A 54 15.62 7.77 5.34
N ILE A 55 14.81 6.88 4.75
CA ILE A 55 14.93 6.54 3.31
C ILE A 55 14.69 7.72 2.37
N GLY A 56 13.97 8.75 2.83
CA GLY A 56 13.67 9.95 2.06
C GLY A 56 14.62 11.13 2.30
N GLY A 57 15.63 10.98 3.17
CA GLY A 57 16.45 12.10 3.65
C GLY A 57 15.76 12.90 4.77
N ASP A 58 16.06 14.20 4.85
CA ASP A 58 15.77 15.03 6.05
C ASP A 58 14.32 15.54 6.16
N GLY A 59 13.32 14.85 5.61
CA GLY A 59 11.93 15.32 5.62
C GLY A 59 10.88 14.23 5.67
N ALA A 60 9.91 14.36 6.58
CA ALA A 60 8.81 13.40 6.75
C ALA A 60 8.00 13.18 5.47
N GLU A 61 7.76 14.24 4.69
CA GLU A 61 7.06 14.15 3.40
C GLU A 61 7.85 13.33 2.37
N ALA A 62 9.16 13.58 2.27
CA ALA A 62 10.04 12.85 1.36
C ALA A 62 10.14 11.36 1.75
N THR A 63 10.25 11.07 3.04
CA THR A 63 10.20 9.71 3.59
C THR A 63 8.88 9.03 3.27
N ALA A 64 7.74 9.69 3.47
CA ALA A 64 6.43 9.13 3.15
C ALA A 64 6.26 8.82 1.65
N LEU A 65 6.69 9.73 0.78
CA LEU A 65 6.67 9.52 -0.68
C LEU A 65 7.56 8.36 -1.10
N LYS A 66 8.76 8.25 -0.52
CA LYS A 66 9.68 7.17 -0.81
C LYS A 66 9.17 5.83 -0.29
N TYR A 67 8.64 5.79 0.93
CA TYR A 67 8.03 4.59 1.51
C TYR A 67 6.87 4.10 0.65
N ARG A 68 5.97 4.99 0.23
CA ARG A 68 4.89 4.67 -0.71
C ARG A 68 5.43 4.06 -2.01
N GLN A 69 6.51 4.60 -2.57
CA GLN A 69 7.13 4.05 -3.78
C GLN A 69 7.65 2.62 -3.55
N VAL A 70 8.31 2.37 -2.43
CA VAL A 70 8.85 1.05 -2.03
C VAL A 70 7.71 0.02 -1.88
N VAL A 71 6.62 0.38 -1.19
CA VAL A 71 5.46 -0.50 -1.02
C VAL A 71 4.79 -0.84 -2.36
N LEU A 72 4.57 0.15 -3.23
CA LEU A 72 3.95 -0.09 -4.53
C LEU A 72 4.85 -0.93 -5.45
N SER A 73 6.17 -0.74 -5.37
CA SER A 73 7.15 -1.59 -6.06
C SER A 73 7.07 -3.04 -5.55
N CYS A 74 6.98 -3.24 -4.23
CA CYS A 74 6.81 -4.56 -3.61
C CYS A 74 5.46 -5.22 -4.00
N THR A 75 4.39 -4.45 -4.10
CA THR A 75 3.04 -4.94 -4.49
C THR A 75 3.03 -5.58 -5.88
N ALA A 76 3.87 -5.10 -6.79
CA ALA A 76 4.02 -5.65 -8.13
C ALA A 76 5.10 -6.76 -8.23
N CYS A 77 5.69 -7.20 -7.11
CA CYS A 77 6.53 -8.39 -7.07
C CYS A 77 5.68 -9.66 -7.20
N HIS A 78 6.24 -10.70 -7.84
CA HIS A 78 5.63 -12.02 -7.97
C HIS A 78 6.11 -13.05 -6.93
N HIS A 79 7.06 -12.67 -6.07
CA HIS A 79 7.73 -13.55 -5.10
C HIS A 79 7.33 -13.24 -3.64
N HIS A 80 6.07 -12.89 -3.38
CA HIS A 80 5.60 -12.56 -2.01
C HIS A 80 5.72 -13.76 -1.07
N ASP A 81 5.30 -14.94 -1.49
CA ASP A 81 5.34 -16.15 -0.66
C ASP A 81 6.81 -16.56 -0.36
N ASP A 82 7.68 -16.52 -1.37
CA ASP A 82 9.12 -16.76 -1.19
C ASP A 82 9.76 -15.75 -0.22
N CYS A 83 9.34 -14.48 -0.30
CA CYS A 83 9.79 -13.41 0.60
C CYS A 83 9.33 -13.69 2.03
N ARG A 84 8.05 -14.04 2.22
CA ARG A 84 7.51 -14.39 3.54
C ARG A 84 8.26 -15.57 4.15
N HIS A 85 8.43 -16.67 3.42
CA HIS A 85 9.19 -17.83 3.89
C HIS A 85 10.63 -17.48 4.28
N LEU A 86 11.32 -16.64 3.49
CA LEU A 86 12.66 -16.17 3.81
C LEU A 86 12.68 -15.40 5.14
N LEU A 87 11.74 -14.47 5.34
CA LEU A 87 11.68 -13.60 6.52
C LEU A 87 11.28 -14.36 7.79
N ASP A 88 10.42 -15.37 7.66
CA ASP A 88 10.00 -16.23 8.77
C ASP A 88 11.13 -17.17 9.20
N ALA A 89 11.93 -17.65 8.25
CA ALA A 89 13.04 -18.56 8.51
C ALA A 89 14.31 -17.88 9.06
N ASN A 90 14.43 -16.55 8.95
CA ASN A 90 15.68 -15.85 9.27
C ASN A 90 15.43 -14.69 10.23
N ALA A 91 16.08 -14.71 11.40
CA ALA A 91 15.99 -13.60 12.37
C ALA A 91 16.66 -12.31 11.88
N GLN A 92 17.65 -12.43 10.99
CA GLN A 92 18.44 -11.38 10.38
C GLN A 92 18.90 -11.82 8.99
N LEU A 93 19.10 -10.86 8.09
CA LEU A 93 19.60 -11.06 6.74
C LEU A 93 20.87 -10.23 6.51
N LYS A 94 21.76 -10.77 5.68
CA LYS A 94 22.99 -10.07 5.28
C LYS A 94 22.75 -9.12 4.11
N ASP A 95 21.90 -9.52 3.16
CA ASP A 95 21.55 -8.78 1.96
C ASP A 95 20.11 -9.13 1.54
N ALA A 96 19.45 -8.21 0.83
CA ALA A 96 18.15 -8.48 0.25
C ALA A 96 18.26 -9.57 -0.83
N PRO A 97 17.25 -10.45 -0.97
CA PRO A 97 17.29 -11.52 -1.96
C PRO A 97 17.36 -10.94 -3.38
N GLY A 98 17.96 -11.70 -4.31
CA GLY A 98 18.16 -11.24 -5.70
C GLY A 98 16.88 -10.88 -6.44
N TYR A 99 15.72 -11.43 -6.04
CA TYR A 99 14.40 -11.10 -6.60
C TYR A 99 13.76 -9.85 -5.98
N CYS A 100 14.34 -9.26 -4.93
CA CYS A 100 13.77 -8.11 -4.26
C CYS A 100 13.77 -6.89 -5.19
N ARG A 101 12.58 -6.42 -5.57
CA ARG A 101 12.41 -5.23 -6.42
C ARG A 101 12.91 -3.93 -5.78
N ASN A 102 13.10 -3.93 -4.47
CA ASN A 102 13.57 -2.78 -3.70
C ASN A 102 15.00 -2.99 -3.17
N ARG A 103 15.79 -3.90 -3.76
CA ARG A 103 17.13 -4.25 -3.28
C ARG A 103 18.07 -3.05 -3.18
N ASP A 104 17.93 -2.08 -4.07
CA ASP A 104 18.68 -0.81 -4.07
C ASP A 104 18.37 0.08 -2.87
N VAL A 105 17.13 0.02 -2.35
CA VAL A 105 16.71 0.74 -1.15
C VAL A 105 16.99 -0.07 0.12
N MET A 106 16.91 -1.40 0.03
CA MET A 106 17.12 -2.35 1.12
C MET A 106 18.61 -2.69 1.32
N MET A 107 19.46 -1.66 1.34
CA MET A 107 20.89 -1.80 1.63
C MET A 107 21.16 -1.22 3.02
N ARG A 108 21.83 -1.99 3.87
CA ARG A 108 22.36 -1.50 5.15
C ARG A 108 23.33 -0.34 4.85
N ARG A 109 23.07 0.83 5.44
CA ARG A 109 23.93 2.03 5.32
C ARG A 109 24.72 2.25 6.60
#